data_AF-A0A918UMB4-F1
#
_entry.id   AF-A0A918UMB4-F1
#
_cell.length_a   1.000
_cell.length_b   1.000
_cell.length_c   1.000
_cell.angle_alpha   90.00
_cell.angle_beta   90.00
_cell.angle_gamma   90.00
#
_symmetry.space_group_name_H-M   'P 1'
#
loop_
_entity.id
_entity.type
_entity.pdbx_description
1 polymer ?
#
loop_
_entity_poly.entity_id
_entity_poly.type
_entity_poly.pdbx_seq_one_letter_code
_entity_poly.pdbx_strand_id
1 'polypeptide(L)'
;MSGSYTLPLQVQLPMWDLSPIFPNQLPGSISDYQGKPLVILIFSIKCPGCLGRAIPFANRLVYEMGEELQVLGIHTTFEGKAPELEELQAAKEEYHIRFPIFQDRHLNSTFTLYKAGGTPHWLVLDRSGKLQYSIFGSDPNNALLRIEYKLQELLHNPEAESEELRKVTVEEYSLDPDRYELREGSADGAPSCPYGNQLEWIGYDLRELEFVRFTKGVFKKIIKQKKVNTMETMLKWNDVIRFANNGTPSPSRRVEKTEAEWKEILSPEQFQITRLRGTERAHSSDLCNLFEPGKYGCVCCDTLLFDSGEKFDSGSGWPSFTQPIEENAVAYHKDNAFGMVRVEVTCNTCDSHLGHVFPDGPAPSGLRYCINALSLKKIAK
;
A
#
# COMPACT_ATOMS: atom_id res chain seq x y z
N MET A 1 -7.71 -11.05 24.70
CA MET A 1 -6.26 -11.24 24.52
C MET A 1 -5.94 -11.07 23.05
N SER A 2 -5.61 -9.84 22.65
CA SER A 2 -5.32 -9.43 21.27
C SER A 2 -3.83 -9.62 20.98
N GLY A 3 -3.45 -10.78 20.45
CA GLY A 3 -2.09 -11.02 19.95
C GLY A 3 -1.95 -10.49 18.52
N SER A 4 -0.87 -9.78 18.22
CA SER A 4 -0.59 -9.29 16.87
C SER A 4 -0.43 -10.45 15.87
N TYR A 5 -1.17 -10.37 14.76
CA TYR A 5 -1.20 -11.38 13.69
C TYR A 5 0.02 -11.33 12.75
N THR A 6 0.97 -10.43 12.98
CA THR A 6 2.20 -10.32 12.20
C THR A 6 3.41 -10.76 13.02
N LEU A 7 4.40 -11.37 12.34
CA LEU A 7 5.71 -11.59 12.96
C LEU A 7 6.37 -10.23 13.21
N PRO A 8 7.02 -10.03 14.37
CA PRO A 8 7.85 -8.85 14.59
C PRO A 8 8.95 -8.79 13.52
N LEU A 9 9.27 -7.58 13.05
CA LEU A 9 10.39 -7.38 12.13
C LEU A 9 11.72 -7.51 12.89
N GLN A 10 12.82 -7.66 12.15
CA GLN A 10 14.20 -7.86 12.65
C GLN A 10 14.43 -9.15 13.43
N VAL A 11 13.55 -10.13 13.32
CA VAL A 11 13.71 -11.45 13.97
C VAL A 11 14.22 -12.51 13.00
N GLN A 12 14.94 -13.49 13.54
CA GLN A 12 15.27 -14.70 12.80
C GLN A 12 13.98 -15.49 12.54
N LEU A 13 13.75 -15.88 11.29
CA LEU A 13 12.62 -16.75 10.99
C LEU A 13 12.85 -18.14 11.61
N PRO A 14 11.81 -18.76 12.18
CA PRO A 14 11.89 -20.14 12.61
C PRO A 14 12.12 -21.07 11.39
N MET A 15 12.66 -22.26 11.64
CA MET A 15 12.97 -23.20 10.58
C MET A 15 11.69 -23.60 9.83
N TRP A 16 11.72 -23.49 8.50
CA TRP A 16 10.62 -23.94 7.65
C TRP A 16 10.55 -25.47 7.63
N ASP A 17 9.38 -26.01 7.29
CA ASP A 17 9.15 -27.43 7.11
C ASP A 17 8.65 -27.68 5.69
N LEU A 18 9.60 -28.01 4.81
CA LEU A 18 9.39 -28.06 3.37
C LEU A 18 9.66 -29.46 2.82
N SER A 19 8.98 -29.78 1.71
CA SER A 19 9.17 -31.00 0.94
C SER A 19 9.63 -30.66 -0.49
N PRO A 20 10.54 -31.46 -1.07
CA PRO A 20 11.01 -31.25 -2.43
C PRO A 20 9.89 -31.49 -3.45
N ILE A 21 9.73 -30.58 -4.42
CA ILE A 21 8.85 -30.79 -5.58
C ILE A 21 9.59 -31.55 -6.70
N PHE A 22 10.90 -31.32 -6.80
CA PHE A 22 11.76 -31.95 -7.79
C PHE A 22 12.81 -32.83 -7.09
N PRO A 23 13.11 -34.03 -7.60
CA PRO A 23 14.04 -34.97 -6.96
C PRO A 23 15.44 -34.39 -6.68
N ASN A 24 15.87 -33.44 -7.52
CA ASN A 24 17.20 -32.82 -7.45
C ASN A 24 17.22 -31.51 -6.65
N GLN A 25 16.11 -31.12 -6.01
CA GLN A 25 16.02 -29.91 -5.21
C GLN A 25 15.64 -30.27 -3.78
N LEU A 26 16.62 -30.26 -2.86
CA LEU A 26 16.34 -30.41 -1.44
C LEU A 26 16.15 -29.04 -0.80
N PRO A 27 15.14 -28.87 0.08
CA PRO A 27 15.00 -27.64 0.83
C PRO A 27 16.19 -27.52 1.78
N GLY A 28 17.04 -26.52 1.55
CA GLY A 28 18.08 -26.13 2.51
C GLY A 28 17.47 -25.52 3.78
N SER A 29 18.32 -24.96 4.62
CA SER A 29 18.00 -24.13 5.78
C SER A 29 18.06 -22.64 5.41
N ILE A 30 17.49 -21.75 6.24
CA ILE A 30 17.61 -20.29 6.03
C ILE A 30 19.09 -19.85 6.00
N SER A 31 19.96 -20.51 6.77
CA SER A 31 21.41 -20.24 6.78
C SER A 31 22.08 -20.47 5.43
N ASP A 32 21.54 -21.35 4.59
CA ASP A 32 22.10 -21.63 3.25
C ASP A 32 21.88 -20.46 2.27
N TYR A 33 21.05 -19.49 2.65
CA TYR A 33 20.74 -18.28 1.89
C TYR A 33 21.37 -17.02 2.50
N GLN A 34 22.31 -17.17 3.45
CA GLN A 34 23.04 -16.02 3.98
C GLN A 34 24.02 -15.44 2.96
N GLY A 35 24.29 -14.14 3.08
CA GLY A 35 25.19 -13.37 2.21
C GLY A 35 24.49 -12.55 1.12
N LYS A 36 23.24 -12.89 0.77
CA LYS A 36 22.38 -12.09 -0.12
C LYS A 36 21.00 -11.91 0.51
N PRO A 37 20.27 -10.82 0.21
CA PRO A 37 18.87 -10.72 0.60
C PRO A 37 18.06 -11.88 -0.01
N LEU A 38 17.16 -12.46 0.80
CA LEU A 38 16.30 -13.56 0.37
C LEU A 38 14.84 -13.09 0.31
N VAL A 39 14.20 -13.30 -0.82
CA VAL A 39 12.76 -13.10 -1.01
C VAL A 39 12.07 -14.46 -0.98
N ILE A 40 11.19 -14.66 -0.01
CA ILE A 40 10.34 -15.84 0.07
C ILE A 40 8.95 -15.46 -0.44
N LEU A 41 8.50 -16.12 -1.50
CA LEU A 41 7.15 -16.05 -2.04
C LEU A 41 6.36 -17.27 -1.58
N ILE A 42 5.39 -17.06 -0.70
CA ILE A 42 4.39 -18.08 -0.36
C ILE A 42 3.22 -17.94 -1.34
N PHE A 43 2.95 -18.99 -2.12
CA PHE A 43 1.97 -18.95 -3.20
C PHE A 43 1.17 -20.24 -3.30
N SER A 44 0.09 -20.19 -4.09
CA SER A 44 -0.67 -21.37 -4.48
C SER A 44 -0.91 -21.34 -5.99
N ILE A 45 -0.79 -22.48 -6.67
CA ILE A 45 -1.11 -22.58 -8.10
C ILE A 45 -2.61 -22.40 -8.38
N LYS A 46 -3.47 -22.44 -7.35
CA LYS A 46 -4.90 -22.18 -7.48
C LYS A 46 -5.27 -20.71 -7.29
N CYS A 47 -4.31 -19.85 -6.95
CA CYS A 47 -4.55 -18.43 -6.72
C CYS A 47 -4.28 -17.61 -7.99
N PRO A 48 -5.30 -16.97 -8.59
CA PRO A 48 -5.11 -16.14 -9.80
C PRO A 48 -4.13 -14.98 -9.58
N GLY A 49 -4.09 -14.42 -8.37
CA GLY A 49 -3.13 -13.37 -8.01
C GLY A 49 -1.68 -13.88 -7.92
N CYS A 50 -1.49 -15.15 -7.55
CA CYS A 50 -0.17 -15.78 -7.57
C CYS A 50 0.31 -15.99 -9.00
N LEU A 51 -0.52 -16.60 -9.84
CA LEU A 51 -0.21 -16.95 -11.22
C LEU A 51 -0.06 -15.70 -12.11
N GLY A 52 -1.00 -14.77 -12.03
CA GLY A 52 -1.06 -13.63 -12.95
C GLY A 52 -0.13 -12.48 -12.60
N ARG A 53 0.35 -12.37 -11.35
CA ARG A 53 1.15 -11.23 -10.90
C ARG A 53 2.35 -11.60 -10.05
N ALA A 54 2.18 -12.41 -9.01
CA ALA A 54 3.28 -12.69 -8.08
C ALA A 54 4.42 -13.48 -8.73
N ILE A 55 4.12 -14.57 -9.44
CA ILE A 55 5.13 -15.37 -10.14
C ILE A 55 5.84 -14.56 -11.23
N PRO A 56 5.13 -13.83 -12.12
CA PRO A 56 5.78 -12.93 -13.07
C PRO A 56 6.71 -11.91 -12.42
N PHE A 57 6.29 -11.32 -11.30
CA PHE A 57 7.11 -10.38 -10.54
C PHE A 57 8.36 -11.06 -9.95
N ALA A 58 8.21 -12.22 -9.31
CA ALA A 58 9.34 -12.98 -8.78
C ALA A 58 10.32 -13.42 -9.89
N ASN A 59 9.80 -13.82 -11.06
CA ASN A 59 10.63 -14.11 -12.23
C ASN A 59 11.41 -12.89 -12.72
N ARG A 60 10.78 -11.71 -12.71
CA ARG A 60 11.44 -10.44 -13.02
C ARG A 60 12.55 -10.12 -12.02
N LEU A 61 12.32 -10.31 -10.71
CA LEU A 61 13.35 -10.14 -9.69
C LEU A 61 14.56 -11.06 -9.93
N VAL A 62 14.33 -12.34 -10.23
CA VAL A 62 15.42 -13.27 -10.56
C VAL A 62 16.16 -12.86 -11.82
N TYR A 63 15.44 -12.36 -12.83
CA TYR A 63 16.04 -11.94 -14.10
C TYR A 63 16.86 -10.65 -13.98
N GLU A 64 16.33 -9.64 -13.28
CA GLU A 64 16.96 -8.32 -13.15
C GLU A 64 18.02 -8.28 -12.05
N MET A 65 17.84 -9.03 -10.97
CA MET A 65 18.59 -8.87 -9.72
C MET A 65 19.15 -10.19 -9.16
N GLY A 66 19.09 -11.30 -9.90
CA GLY A 66 19.48 -12.63 -9.40
C GLY A 66 20.96 -12.78 -9.00
N GLU A 67 21.83 -11.86 -9.42
CA GLU A 67 23.21 -11.81 -8.94
C GLU A 67 23.33 -11.20 -7.54
N GLU A 68 22.38 -10.37 -7.13
CA GLU A 68 22.41 -9.59 -5.89
C GLU A 68 21.43 -10.11 -4.83
N LEU A 69 20.34 -10.77 -5.24
CA LEU A 69 19.32 -11.35 -4.36
C LEU A 69 19.01 -12.81 -4.69
N GLN A 70 18.36 -13.49 -3.76
CA GLN A 70 17.84 -14.84 -3.93
C GLN A 70 16.31 -14.84 -3.82
N VAL A 71 15.65 -15.71 -4.58
CA VAL A 71 14.19 -15.90 -4.52
C VAL A 71 13.89 -17.37 -4.26
N LEU A 72 12.94 -17.62 -3.36
CA LEU A 72 12.44 -18.94 -2.99
C LEU A 72 10.93 -18.96 -3.04
N GLY A 73 10.35 -19.97 -3.68
CA GLY A 73 8.90 -20.20 -3.67
C GLY A 73 8.50 -21.29 -2.68
N ILE A 74 7.49 -21.03 -1.86
CA ILE A 74 6.84 -22.01 -1.00
C ILE A 74 5.39 -22.17 -1.48
N HIS A 75 5.09 -23.33 -2.05
CA HIS A 75 3.75 -23.68 -2.46
C HIS A 75 2.94 -24.20 -1.26
N THR A 76 1.89 -23.48 -0.87
CA THR A 76 0.97 -23.86 0.21
C THR A 76 -0.40 -24.24 -0.33
N THR A 77 -1.14 -25.01 0.47
CA THR A 77 -2.48 -25.51 0.15
C THR A 77 -3.52 -25.06 1.17
N PHE A 78 -3.24 -23.95 1.87
CA PHE A 78 -4.14 -23.31 2.83
C PHE A 78 -5.59 -23.19 2.32
N GLU A 79 -5.78 -22.96 1.02
CA GLU A 79 -7.10 -22.96 0.37
C GLU A 79 -7.25 -24.16 -0.60
N GLY A 80 -7.90 -25.23 -0.11
CA GLY A 80 -8.39 -26.33 -0.94
C GLY A 80 -7.53 -27.59 -0.96
N LYS A 81 -7.87 -28.52 -1.86
CA LYS A 81 -7.18 -29.81 -1.98
C LYS A 81 -5.74 -29.61 -2.46
N ALA A 82 -4.79 -30.31 -1.82
CA ALA A 82 -3.41 -30.33 -2.28
C ALA A 82 -3.32 -30.83 -3.73
N PRO A 83 -2.61 -30.09 -4.61
CA PRO A 83 -2.35 -30.56 -5.96
C PRO A 83 -1.39 -31.75 -5.92
N GLU A 84 -1.47 -32.59 -6.95
CA GLU A 84 -0.48 -33.66 -7.15
C GLU A 84 0.89 -33.05 -7.53
N LEU A 85 1.98 -33.77 -7.26
CA LEU A 85 3.33 -33.30 -7.58
C LEU A 85 3.48 -32.96 -9.07
N GLU A 86 2.85 -33.73 -9.96
CA GLU A 86 2.87 -33.51 -11.40
C GLU A 86 2.25 -32.16 -11.79
N GLU A 87 1.19 -31.72 -11.10
CA GLU A 87 0.58 -30.41 -11.34
C GLU A 87 1.52 -29.26 -10.95
N LEU A 88 2.25 -29.42 -9.84
CA LEU A 88 3.26 -28.44 -9.40
C LEU A 88 4.45 -28.37 -10.37
N GLN A 89 4.86 -29.52 -10.90
CA GLN A 89 5.93 -29.61 -11.89
C GLN A 89 5.51 -28.97 -13.21
N ALA A 90 4.28 -29.23 -13.68
CA ALA A 90 3.71 -28.59 -14.87
C ALA A 90 3.60 -27.07 -14.72
N ALA A 91 3.18 -26.58 -13.54
CA ALA A 91 3.09 -25.15 -13.27
C ALA A 91 4.45 -24.44 -13.36
N LYS A 92 5.55 -25.12 -13.02
CA LYS A 92 6.90 -24.54 -13.20
C LYS A 92 7.20 -24.26 -14.67
N GLU A 93 6.82 -25.16 -15.57
CA GLU A 93 7.04 -24.98 -17.01
C GLU A 93 6.08 -23.95 -17.60
N GLU A 94 4.79 -24.05 -17.29
CA GLU A 94 3.73 -23.17 -17.81
C GLU A 94 3.97 -21.70 -17.45
N TYR A 95 4.35 -21.42 -16.20
CA TYR A 95 4.59 -20.07 -15.69
C TYR A 95 6.07 -19.67 -15.74
N HIS A 96 6.91 -20.48 -16.38
CA HIS A 96 8.34 -20.27 -16.54
C HIS A 96 9.04 -19.87 -15.22
N ILE A 97 8.75 -20.59 -14.13
CA ILE A 97 9.25 -20.26 -12.79
C ILE A 97 10.78 -20.45 -12.75
N ARG A 98 11.51 -19.34 -12.54
CA ARG A 98 12.98 -19.29 -12.60
C ARG A 98 13.69 -19.51 -11.26
N PHE A 99 12.93 -19.62 -10.17
CA PHE A 99 13.44 -19.80 -8.82
C PHE A 99 13.13 -21.22 -8.29
N PRO A 100 13.86 -21.69 -7.26
CA PRO A 100 13.53 -22.94 -6.57
C PRO A 100 12.16 -22.84 -5.91
N ILE A 101 11.36 -23.91 -6.05
CA ILE A 101 10.05 -24.02 -5.42
C ILE A 101 9.96 -25.29 -4.59
N PHE A 102 9.35 -25.18 -3.42
CA PHE A 102 9.16 -26.28 -2.47
C PHE A 102 7.71 -26.35 -2.03
N GLN A 103 7.27 -27.54 -1.61
CA GLN A 103 5.93 -27.73 -1.08
C GLN A 103 5.97 -27.51 0.43
N ASP A 104 5.02 -26.74 0.95
CA ASP A 104 4.81 -26.61 2.39
C ASP A 104 4.32 -27.95 2.96
N ARG A 105 5.04 -28.49 3.94
CA ARG A 105 4.68 -29.79 4.52
C ARG A 105 3.42 -29.63 5.36
N HIS A 106 2.65 -30.70 5.51
CA HIS A 106 1.39 -30.71 6.26
C HIS A 106 0.41 -29.61 5.81
N LEU A 107 0.39 -29.32 4.50
CA LEU A 107 -0.52 -28.40 3.81
C LEU A 107 -0.26 -26.91 4.05
N ASN A 108 0.12 -26.51 5.27
CA ASN A 108 0.30 -25.11 5.67
C ASN A 108 1.18 -24.91 6.93
N SER A 109 2.13 -25.81 7.22
CA SER A 109 2.94 -25.72 8.46
C SER A 109 3.79 -24.45 8.47
N THR A 110 4.59 -24.22 7.43
CA THR A 110 5.44 -23.04 7.28
C THR A 110 4.60 -21.79 7.08
N PHE A 111 3.50 -21.88 6.31
CA PHE A 111 2.53 -20.79 6.16
C PHE A 111 2.02 -20.26 7.51
N THR A 112 1.60 -21.17 8.39
CA THR A 112 1.07 -20.84 9.71
C THR A 112 2.17 -20.32 10.63
N LEU A 113 3.33 -20.98 10.60
CA LEU A 113 4.50 -20.62 11.40
C LEU A 113 4.99 -19.20 11.05
N TYR A 114 4.96 -18.83 9.78
CA TYR A 114 5.36 -17.51 9.30
C TYR A 114 4.25 -16.46 9.42
N LYS A 115 3.11 -16.84 10.00
CA LYS A 115 1.91 -15.99 10.14
C LYS A 115 1.52 -15.33 8.81
N ALA A 116 1.58 -16.10 7.72
CA ALA A 116 1.19 -15.61 6.39
C ALA A 116 -0.31 -15.27 6.37
N GLY A 117 -0.67 -14.13 5.78
CA GLY A 117 -2.04 -13.62 5.77
C GLY A 117 -2.94 -14.19 4.67
N GLY A 118 -2.35 -14.92 3.71
CA GLY A 118 -3.02 -15.49 2.54
C GLY A 118 -2.02 -15.83 1.44
N THR A 119 -2.49 -16.14 0.23
CA THR A 119 -1.60 -16.25 -0.95
C THR A 119 -1.98 -15.23 -2.02
N PRO A 120 -1.03 -14.49 -2.62
CA PRO A 120 0.41 -14.54 -2.38
C PRO A 120 0.82 -13.77 -1.12
N HIS A 121 1.82 -14.27 -0.41
CA HIS A 121 2.44 -13.58 0.73
C HIS A 121 3.96 -13.55 0.54
N TRP A 122 4.57 -12.45 0.96
CA TRP A 122 5.97 -12.16 0.72
C TRP A 122 6.70 -11.94 2.03
N LEU A 123 7.89 -12.51 2.15
CA LEU A 123 8.82 -12.23 3.22
C LEU A 123 10.14 -11.79 2.59
N VAL A 124 10.70 -10.69 3.06
CA VAL A 124 12.00 -10.19 2.63
C VAL A 124 12.95 -10.30 3.81
N LEU A 125 14.02 -11.05 3.63
CA LEU A 125 15.09 -11.24 4.60
C LEU A 125 16.33 -10.48 4.14
N ASP A 126 17.09 -9.96 5.09
CA ASP A 126 18.41 -9.39 4.83
C ASP A 126 19.48 -10.49 4.62
N ARG A 127 20.72 -10.06 4.40
CA ARG A 127 21.89 -10.92 4.18
C ARG A 127 22.23 -11.80 5.39
N SER A 128 21.78 -11.44 6.59
CA SER A 128 21.95 -12.22 7.82
C SER A 128 20.87 -13.29 8.00
N GLY A 129 19.80 -13.21 7.21
CA GLY A 129 18.63 -14.09 7.30
C GLY A 129 17.58 -13.61 8.30
N LYS A 130 17.58 -12.34 8.70
CA LYS A 130 16.53 -11.75 9.54
C LYS A 130 15.42 -11.16 8.70
N LEU A 131 14.18 -11.29 9.18
CA LEU A 131 12.99 -10.78 8.51
C LEU A 131 12.95 -9.25 8.57
N GLN A 132 13.05 -8.59 7.41
CA GLN A 132 12.96 -7.14 7.30
C GLN A 132 11.58 -6.66 6.85
N TYR A 133 10.84 -7.50 6.12
CA TYR A 133 9.52 -7.13 5.62
C TYR A 133 8.61 -8.33 5.40
N SER A 134 7.31 -8.15 5.65
CA SER A 134 6.29 -9.17 5.47
C SER A 134 5.00 -8.52 4.97
N ILE A 135 4.49 -8.96 3.81
CA ILE A 135 3.30 -8.37 3.18
C ILE A 135 2.48 -9.39 2.42
N PHE A 136 1.16 -9.32 2.57
CA PHE A 136 0.20 -10.08 1.78
C PHE A 136 -0.25 -9.29 0.54
N GLY A 137 -0.38 -9.96 -0.60
CA GLY A 137 -0.97 -9.42 -1.82
C GLY A 137 -0.05 -9.40 -3.03
N SER A 138 -0.62 -9.05 -4.19
CA SER A 138 0.09 -8.96 -5.48
C SER A 138 -0.22 -7.67 -6.25
N ASP A 139 -0.77 -6.67 -5.57
CA ASP A 139 -1.08 -5.37 -6.17
C ASP A 139 0.23 -4.68 -6.59
N PRO A 140 0.40 -4.32 -7.88
CA PRO A 140 1.61 -3.67 -8.39
C PRO A 140 1.93 -2.34 -7.70
N ASN A 141 0.91 -1.58 -7.30
CA ASN A 141 1.04 -0.25 -6.70
C ASN A 141 1.07 -0.28 -5.17
N ASN A 142 1.05 -1.47 -4.57
CA ASN A 142 1.09 -1.64 -3.12
C ASN A 142 2.07 -2.73 -2.71
N ALA A 143 1.68 -4.00 -2.81
CA ALA A 143 2.51 -5.10 -2.32
C ALA A 143 3.83 -5.20 -3.09
N LEU A 144 3.78 -5.22 -4.43
CA LEU A 144 4.97 -5.41 -5.26
C LEU A 144 5.88 -4.18 -5.20
N LEU A 145 5.32 -2.97 -5.31
CA LEU A 145 6.08 -1.73 -5.17
C LEU A 145 6.81 -1.61 -3.82
N ARG A 146 6.15 -1.99 -2.72
CA ARG A 146 6.77 -1.94 -1.38
C ARG A 146 7.90 -2.95 -1.23
N ILE A 147 7.77 -4.12 -1.88
CA ILE A 147 8.85 -5.10 -1.94
C ILE A 147 10.03 -4.55 -2.75
N GLU A 148 9.78 -3.95 -3.92
CA GLU A 148 10.84 -3.32 -4.72
C GLU A 148 11.58 -2.24 -3.92
N TYR A 149 10.86 -1.35 -3.22
CA TYR A 149 11.50 -0.33 -2.39
C TYR A 149 12.32 -0.91 -1.24
N LYS A 150 11.81 -1.93 -0.55
CA LYS A 150 12.57 -2.57 0.52
C LYS A 150 13.81 -3.28 -0.02
N LEU A 151 13.72 -3.92 -1.19
CA LEU A 151 14.89 -4.54 -1.83
C LEU A 151 15.92 -3.48 -2.24
N GLN A 152 15.49 -2.36 -2.80
CA GLN A 152 16.39 -1.25 -3.12
C GLN A 152 17.10 -0.73 -1.86
N GLU A 153 16.39 -0.59 -0.74
CA GLU A 153 16.98 -0.21 0.55
C GLU A 153 18.07 -1.20 1.00
N LEU A 154 17.78 -2.51 0.97
CA LEU A 154 18.73 -3.56 1.38
C LEU A 154 19.94 -3.70 0.44
N LEU A 155 19.81 -3.28 -0.82
CA LEU A 155 20.88 -3.38 -1.81
C LEU A 155 21.76 -2.12 -1.85
N HIS A 156 21.16 -0.93 -1.74
CA HIS A 156 21.89 0.34 -1.86
C HIS A 156 22.51 0.83 -0.56
N ASN A 157 22.11 0.28 0.59
CA ASN A 157 22.63 0.73 1.89
C ASN A 157 23.18 -0.44 2.74
N PRO A 158 24.24 -1.14 2.28
CA PRO A 158 24.83 -2.24 3.04
C PRO A 158 25.51 -1.78 4.34
N GLU A 159 25.80 -0.48 4.50
CA GLU A 159 26.53 0.07 5.66
C GLU A 159 25.64 0.57 6.81
N ALA A 160 24.36 0.91 6.55
CA ALA A 160 23.38 1.22 7.60
C ALA A 160 23.13 0.01 8.54
N GLU A 161 23.46 -1.20 8.08
CA GLU A 161 23.43 -2.44 8.85
C GLU A 161 24.53 -2.50 9.93
N SER A 162 25.66 -1.80 9.76
CA SER A 162 26.77 -1.78 10.73
C SER A 162 26.58 -0.74 11.85
N GLU A 163 25.81 0.31 11.59
CA GLU A 163 25.51 1.39 12.56
C GLU A 163 24.50 0.93 13.62
N GLU A 164 23.52 0.09 13.25
CA GLU A 164 22.56 -0.52 14.19
C GLU A 164 23.21 -1.58 15.08
N LEU A 165 24.15 -2.38 14.54
CA LEU A 165 24.97 -3.30 15.34
C LEU A 165 25.85 -2.56 16.37
N ARG A 166 26.31 -1.34 16.07
CA ARG A 166 27.04 -0.49 17.01
C ARG A 166 26.13 0.15 18.07
N LYS A 167 24.88 0.46 17.75
CA LYS A 167 23.91 1.05 18.70
C LYS A 167 23.44 0.05 19.76
N VAL A 168 23.38 -1.25 19.43
CA VAL A 168 22.97 -2.29 20.39
C VAL A 168 24.05 -2.55 21.46
N THR A 169 25.30 -2.13 21.24
CA THR A 169 26.40 -2.36 22.21
C THR A 169 26.67 -1.22 23.20
N VAL A 170 25.90 -0.12 23.20
CA VAL A 170 26.21 1.08 24.02
C VAL A 170 25.10 1.48 25.02
N GLU A 171 24.08 0.64 25.22
CA GLU A 171 23.11 0.84 26.32
C GLU A 171 23.18 -0.29 27.35
N GLU A 172 24.37 -0.51 27.92
CA GLU A 172 24.51 -1.11 29.26
C GLU A 172 25.93 -0.90 29.78
N TYR A 173 26.26 0.32 30.21
CA TYR A 173 27.19 0.54 31.32
C TYR A 173 26.89 1.90 31.95
N SER A 174 26.11 1.85 33.02
CA SER A 174 26.00 2.89 34.03
C SER A 174 27.40 3.23 34.53
N LEU A 175 27.91 4.43 34.20
CA LEU A 175 29.04 5.02 34.89
C LEU A 175 28.50 6.06 35.88
N ASP A 176 28.64 5.67 37.14
CA ASP A 176 28.45 6.41 38.39
C ASP A 176 29.03 7.84 38.32
N PRO A 177 28.28 8.91 38.64
CA PRO A 177 28.79 10.29 38.54
C PRO A 177 29.84 10.66 39.61
N ASP A 178 30.09 9.80 40.60
CA ASP A 178 30.83 10.18 41.82
C ASP A 178 32.29 9.71 41.90
N ARG A 179 32.96 9.55 40.74
CA ARG A 179 34.43 9.42 40.73
C ARG A 179 35.01 10.17 39.55
N TYR A 180 35.51 11.38 39.80
CA TYR A 180 36.91 11.77 39.54
C TYR A 180 37.11 13.21 40.01
N GLU A 181 37.94 13.38 41.04
CA GLU A 181 38.50 14.67 41.46
C GLU A 181 39.39 15.23 40.35
N LEU A 182 39.11 16.44 39.87
CA LEU A 182 40.05 17.20 39.06
C LEU A 182 40.83 18.17 39.96
N ARG A 183 42.09 17.78 40.18
CA ARG A 183 43.18 18.60 40.71
C ARG A 183 43.42 19.82 39.81
N GLU A 184 43.55 20.98 40.43
CA GLU A 184 44.09 22.19 39.81
C GLU A 184 45.54 21.96 39.36
N GLY A 185 45.83 22.25 38.10
CA GLY A 185 47.16 22.17 37.50
C GLY A 185 47.33 23.27 36.45
N SER A 186 48.18 24.23 36.79
CA SER A 186 48.61 25.34 35.96
C SER A 186 49.41 24.87 34.73
N ALA A 187 49.19 25.53 33.59
CA ALA A 187 50.08 25.49 32.45
C ALA A 187 50.13 26.87 31.79
N ASP A 188 51.01 27.70 32.32
CA ASP A 188 51.66 28.78 31.59
C ASP A 188 52.46 28.20 30.43
N GLY A 189 52.40 28.86 29.26
CA GLY A 189 53.41 28.69 28.21
C GLY A 189 52.90 28.37 26.81
N ALA A 190 52.25 29.33 26.15
CA ALA A 190 52.13 29.35 24.70
C ALA A 190 52.94 30.53 24.13
N PRO A 191 53.96 30.31 23.29
CA PRO A 191 54.57 31.38 22.51
C PRO A 191 53.88 31.58 21.15
N SER A 192 53.72 32.86 20.83
CA SER A 192 53.14 33.55 19.68
C SER A 192 53.75 33.27 18.29
N CYS A 193 52.96 33.38 17.22
CA CYS A 193 53.27 34.11 15.96
C CYS A 193 52.06 34.13 14.97
N PRO A 194 52.02 34.96 13.91
CA PRO A 194 51.15 36.16 13.83
C PRO A 194 50.28 36.26 12.55
N TYR A 195 49.49 37.35 12.46
CA TYR A 195 48.61 37.81 11.36
C TYR A 195 47.26 37.07 11.26
N GLY A 196 46.08 37.71 11.34
CA GLY A 196 45.73 39.10 11.06
C GLY A 196 44.67 39.09 9.95
N ASN A 197 43.42 39.40 10.32
CA ASN A 197 42.24 39.40 9.46
C ASN A 197 42.43 40.16 8.14
N GLN A 198 41.98 39.57 7.03
CA GLN A 198 41.47 40.34 5.89
C GLN A 198 40.44 39.53 5.10
N LEU A 199 39.21 40.05 5.10
CA LEU A 199 38.10 39.69 4.23
C LEU A 199 38.42 40.13 2.80
N GLU A 200 38.29 39.24 1.82
CA GLU A 200 37.99 39.63 0.44
C GLU A 200 36.94 38.73 -0.20
N TRP A 201 35.98 39.43 -0.78
CA TRP A 201 34.84 38.94 -1.54
C TRP A 201 35.28 38.63 -2.97
N ILE A 202 34.76 37.55 -3.56
CA ILE A 202 34.74 37.38 -5.01
C ILE A 202 33.28 37.29 -5.42
N GLY A 203 32.78 38.37 -6.02
CA GLY A 203 31.46 38.45 -6.65
C GLY A 203 31.55 38.29 -8.16
N TYR A 204 30.44 37.85 -8.75
CA TYR A 204 29.94 38.17 -10.10
C TYR A 204 28.41 37.91 -10.02
N ASP A 205 27.61 38.92 -9.72
CA ASP A 205 26.94 39.91 -10.58
C ASP A 205 25.85 39.35 -11.53
N LEU A 206 24.65 39.87 -11.32
CA LEU A 206 23.38 39.63 -11.98
C LEU A 206 22.94 40.97 -12.60
N ARG A 207 22.83 41.02 -13.92
CA ARG A 207 21.71 41.59 -14.70
C ARG A 207 22.16 41.91 -16.14
N GLU A 208 21.41 41.42 -17.11
CA GLU A 208 20.82 42.19 -18.23
C GLU A 208 20.25 41.23 -19.28
N LEU A 209 18.95 40.94 -19.19
CA LEU A 209 18.16 40.45 -20.32
C LEU A 209 16.73 40.97 -20.17
N GLU A 210 16.44 42.14 -20.74
CA GLU A 210 15.10 42.58 -21.11
C GLU A 210 15.06 42.94 -22.59
N PHE A 211 13.86 42.82 -23.18
CA PHE A 211 13.46 43.05 -24.59
C PHE A 211 13.84 41.89 -25.54
N VAL A 212 12.89 41.14 -26.11
CA VAL A 212 11.85 41.61 -27.05
C VAL A 212 10.51 40.89 -26.86
N ARG A 213 9.45 41.69 -26.70
CA ARG A 213 8.03 41.30 -26.79
C ARG A 213 7.59 41.14 -28.26
N PHE A 214 6.45 40.47 -28.42
CA PHE A 214 5.41 40.68 -29.46
C PHE A 214 5.27 39.61 -30.56
N THR A 215 4.41 38.62 -30.28
CA THR A 215 3.17 38.26 -31.00
C THR A 215 2.94 36.74 -31.04
N LYS A 216 1.69 36.34 -30.75
CA LYS A 216 1.06 34.99 -30.75
C LYS A 216 0.49 34.52 -29.40
N GLY A 217 -0.05 35.43 -28.59
CA GLY A 217 -1.36 35.23 -27.97
C GLY A 217 -2.39 35.67 -29.00
N VAL A 218 -3.26 34.81 -29.54
CA VAL A 218 -4.61 34.60 -28.98
C VAL A 218 -5.09 33.13 -29.13
N PHE A 219 -4.42 32.26 -29.90
CA PHE A 219 -4.97 30.93 -30.21
C PHE A 219 -4.59 29.79 -29.23
N LYS A 220 -3.67 30.01 -28.28
CA LYS A 220 -3.26 28.99 -27.29
C LYS A 220 -4.03 29.05 -25.96
N LYS A 221 -4.80 30.12 -25.70
CA LYS A 221 -5.43 30.33 -24.38
C LYS A 221 -6.70 29.48 -24.17
N ILE A 222 -7.47 29.25 -25.24
CA ILE A 222 -8.74 28.49 -25.17
C ILE A 222 -8.49 26.97 -25.01
N ILE A 223 -7.42 26.43 -25.60
CA ILE A 223 -7.10 24.99 -25.51
C ILE A 223 -6.30 24.68 -24.23
N LYS A 224 -5.44 25.59 -23.73
CA LYS A 224 -4.78 25.40 -22.42
C LYS A 224 -5.75 25.55 -21.24
N GLN A 225 -6.70 26.48 -21.27
CA GLN A 225 -7.68 26.59 -20.17
C GLN A 225 -8.63 25.40 -20.07
N LYS A 226 -8.99 24.76 -21.20
CA LYS A 226 -9.82 23.53 -21.14
C LYS A 226 -9.05 22.27 -20.74
N LYS A 227 -7.76 22.14 -21.09
CA LYS A 227 -6.95 20.96 -20.74
C LYS A 227 -6.31 21.00 -19.36
N VAL A 228 -6.05 22.19 -18.81
CA VAL A 228 -5.46 22.32 -17.46
C VAL A 228 -6.52 22.08 -16.37
N ASN A 229 -7.78 22.47 -16.59
CA ASN A 229 -8.84 22.28 -15.60
C ASN A 229 -9.33 20.83 -15.39
N THR A 230 -8.99 19.87 -16.26
CA THR A 230 -9.46 18.48 -16.11
C THR A 230 -8.44 17.54 -15.48
N MET A 231 -7.16 17.94 -15.37
CA MET A 231 -6.10 17.10 -14.78
C MET A 231 -5.75 17.48 -13.34
N GLU A 232 -6.24 18.62 -12.83
CA GLU A 232 -5.90 19.13 -11.49
C GLU A 232 -6.79 18.59 -10.34
N THR A 233 -7.87 17.86 -10.62
CA THR A 233 -8.88 17.45 -9.61
C THR A 233 -9.08 15.94 -9.48
N MET A 234 -8.15 15.13 -10.00
CA MET A 234 -8.28 13.67 -9.98
C MET A 234 -7.58 13.09 -8.75
N LEU A 235 -8.38 12.52 -7.83
CA LEU A 235 -7.91 11.87 -6.62
C LEU A 235 -7.20 10.55 -6.94
N LYS A 236 -6.07 10.33 -6.27
CA LYS A 236 -5.33 9.06 -6.28
C LYS A 236 -5.37 8.41 -4.90
N TRP A 237 -4.88 7.17 -4.82
CA TRP A 237 -4.85 6.41 -3.57
C TRP A 237 -4.11 7.13 -2.44
N ASN A 238 -3.00 7.81 -2.74
CA ASN A 238 -2.27 8.59 -1.74
C ASN A 238 -3.11 9.74 -1.16
N ASP A 239 -3.97 10.37 -1.96
CA ASP A 239 -4.85 11.45 -1.50
C ASP A 239 -5.93 10.89 -0.58
N VAL A 240 -6.54 9.76 -0.95
CA VAL A 240 -7.52 9.03 -0.12
C VAL A 240 -6.93 8.67 1.25
N ILE A 241 -5.71 8.12 1.27
CA ILE A 241 -5.02 7.77 2.51
C ILE A 241 -4.67 9.03 3.32
N ARG A 242 -4.28 10.13 2.66
CA ARG A 242 -4.06 11.42 3.32
C ARG A 242 -5.32 11.92 4.00
N PHE A 243 -6.47 11.88 3.32
CA PHE A 243 -7.74 12.31 3.91
C PHE A 243 -8.22 11.40 5.04
N ALA A 244 -8.02 10.10 4.91
CA ALA A 244 -8.35 9.15 5.96
C ALA A 244 -7.47 9.32 7.22
N ASN A 245 -6.26 9.87 7.08
CA ASN A 245 -5.35 10.17 8.19
C ASN A 245 -5.58 11.55 8.80
N ASN A 246 -5.71 12.57 7.95
CA ASN A 246 -5.60 13.97 8.34
C ASN A 246 -6.96 14.71 8.36
N GLY A 247 -8.04 14.00 8.01
CA GLY A 247 -9.37 14.58 7.83
C GLY A 247 -9.67 14.90 6.37
N THR A 248 -10.94 14.80 6.02
CA THR A 248 -11.48 15.18 4.70
C THR A 248 -11.78 16.68 4.68
N PRO A 249 -11.64 17.36 3.53
CA PRO A 249 -12.12 18.74 3.36
C PRO A 249 -13.58 18.91 3.80
N SER A 250 -13.90 20.04 4.43
CA SER A 250 -15.25 20.28 4.94
C SER A 250 -16.30 20.35 3.81
N PRO A 251 -17.52 19.82 4.04
CA PRO A 251 -18.58 19.86 3.03
C PRO A 251 -19.11 21.31 2.88
N SER A 252 -19.66 21.61 1.71
CA SER A 252 -20.31 22.90 1.44
C SER A 252 -21.60 23.11 2.25
N ARG A 253 -22.24 22.01 2.67
CA ARG A 253 -23.46 21.99 3.49
C ARG A 253 -23.37 20.86 4.51
N ARG A 254 -24.03 21.03 5.65
CA ARG A 254 -24.18 19.99 6.67
C ARG A 254 -25.66 19.73 6.97
N VAL A 255 -26.03 18.46 7.08
CA VAL A 255 -27.39 18.01 7.42
C VAL A 255 -27.29 17.09 8.62
N GLU A 256 -27.87 17.52 9.73
CA GLU A 256 -27.92 16.77 10.98
C GLU A 256 -29.37 16.48 11.34
N LYS A 257 -29.64 15.22 11.62
CA LYS A 257 -30.93 14.70 12.08
C LYS A 257 -30.66 13.54 13.03
N THR A 258 -31.58 13.32 13.95
CA THR A 258 -31.55 12.20 14.88
C THR A 258 -31.81 10.87 14.17
N GLU A 259 -31.40 9.77 14.79
CA GLU A 259 -31.68 8.43 14.24
C GLU A 259 -33.19 8.15 14.10
N ALA A 260 -34.01 8.67 15.01
CA ALA A 260 -35.46 8.53 14.96
C ALA A 260 -36.03 9.21 13.70
N GLU A 261 -35.61 10.45 13.41
CA GLU A 261 -36.02 11.15 12.19
C GLU A 261 -35.55 10.44 10.92
N TRP A 262 -34.32 9.88 10.91
CA TRP A 262 -33.85 9.10 9.78
C TRP A 262 -34.65 7.83 9.56
N LYS A 263 -35.06 7.16 10.64
CA LYS A 263 -35.86 5.93 10.59
C LYS A 263 -37.27 6.15 10.06
N GLU A 264 -37.81 7.37 10.19
CA GLU A 264 -39.11 7.75 9.61
C GLU A 264 -39.02 8.05 8.11
N ILE A 265 -37.89 8.57 7.63
CA ILE A 265 -37.71 9.01 6.24
C ILE A 265 -37.20 7.86 5.35
N LEU A 266 -36.32 7.00 5.87
CA LEU A 266 -35.64 5.95 5.11
C LEU A 266 -36.39 4.63 5.19
N SER A 267 -36.29 3.81 4.15
CA SER A 267 -36.73 2.42 4.25
C SER A 267 -35.90 1.66 5.30
N PRO A 268 -36.41 0.56 5.89
CA PRO A 268 -35.65 -0.22 6.87
C PRO A 268 -34.27 -0.67 6.35
N GLU A 269 -34.19 -1.05 5.09
CA GLU A 269 -32.96 -1.51 4.42
C GLU A 269 -31.98 -0.34 4.20
N GLN A 270 -32.49 0.81 3.73
CA GLN A 270 -31.69 2.02 3.57
C GLN A 270 -31.15 2.50 4.92
N PHE A 271 -31.97 2.48 5.98
CA PHE A 271 -31.54 2.84 7.32
C PHE A 271 -30.45 1.90 7.84
N GLN A 272 -30.61 0.58 7.65
CA GLN A 272 -29.62 -0.41 8.05
C GLN A 272 -28.26 -0.18 7.37
N ILE A 273 -28.26 0.16 6.08
CA ILE A 273 -27.02 0.41 5.33
C ILE A 273 -26.42 1.77 5.70
N THR A 274 -27.20 2.85 5.55
CA THR A 274 -26.71 4.22 5.65
C THR A 274 -26.42 4.68 7.08
N ARG A 275 -27.10 4.13 8.09
CA ARG A 275 -26.93 4.53 9.50
C ARG A 275 -26.27 3.47 10.36
N LEU A 276 -26.60 2.20 10.15
CA LEU A 276 -26.00 1.09 10.90
C LEU A 276 -24.76 0.48 10.22
N ARG A 277 -24.24 1.13 9.16
CA ARG A 277 -23.06 0.71 8.38
C ARG A 277 -23.18 -0.72 7.85
N GLY A 278 -24.39 -1.13 7.49
CA GLY A 278 -24.65 -2.40 6.83
C GLY A 278 -24.13 -2.42 5.40
N THR A 279 -24.06 -3.61 4.81
CA THR A 279 -23.73 -3.81 3.40
C THR A 279 -24.86 -4.59 2.74
N GLU A 280 -25.35 -4.13 1.60
CA GLU A 280 -26.37 -4.86 0.84
C GLU A 280 -25.80 -6.15 0.25
N ARG A 281 -26.66 -7.12 -0.07
CA ARG A 281 -26.20 -8.34 -0.75
C ARG A 281 -25.68 -8.00 -2.15
N ALA A 282 -24.61 -8.67 -2.58
CA ALA A 282 -24.09 -8.52 -3.94
C ALA A 282 -25.19 -8.80 -4.98
N HIS A 283 -25.22 -8.01 -6.06
CA HIS A 283 -26.18 -8.09 -7.17
C HIS A 283 -27.65 -7.92 -6.77
N SER A 284 -27.94 -7.34 -5.60
CA SER A 284 -29.31 -7.17 -5.13
C SER A 284 -30.07 -5.98 -5.74
N SER A 285 -29.37 -5.09 -6.47
CA SER A 285 -29.97 -3.88 -7.02
C SER A 285 -29.66 -3.70 -8.51
N ASP A 286 -30.67 -3.28 -9.27
CA ASP A 286 -30.59 -2.97 -10.70
C ASP A 286 -29.59 -1.84 -11.02
N LEU A 287 -29.27 -0.99 -10.04
CA LEU A 287 -28.28 0.08 -10.16
C LEU A 287 -26.86 -0.44 -10.48
N CYS A 288 -26.57 -1.71 -10.19
CA CYS A 288 -25.29 -2.33 -10.55
C CYS A 288 -25.07 -2.31 -12.06
N ASN A 289 -26.10 -2.67 -12.84
CA ASN A 289 -26.02 -2.83 -14.30
C ASN A 289 -26.52 -1.61 -15.08
N LEU A 290 -27.01 -0.56 -14.39
CA LEU A 290 -27.52 0.63 -15.04
C LEU A 290 -26.38 1.60 -15.40
N PHE A 291 -26.06 1.71 -16.70
CA PHE A 291 -25.02 2.63 -17.24
C PHE A 291 -25.63 3.85 -17.95
N GLU A 292 -26.89 4.14 -17.67
CA GLU A 292 -27.55 5.31 -18.25
C GLU A 292 -26.96 6.62 -17.73
N PRO A 293 -26.85 7.66 -18.58
CA PRO A 293 -26.41 8.98 -18.17
C PRO A 293 -27.25 9.53 -17.00
N GLY A 294 -26.59 10.14 -16.02
CA GLY A 294 -27.23 10.74 -14.85
C GLY A 294 -26.24 11.05 -13.73
N LYS A 295 -26.74 11.69 -12.67
CA LYS A 295 -25.97 11.92 -11.46
C LYS A 295 -26.53 11.10 -10.30
N TYR A 296 -25.67 10.66 -9.41
CA TYR A 296 -26.04 9.89 -8.23
C TYR A 296 -25.90 10.77 -7.00
N GLY A 297 -27.02 10.97 -6.30
CA GLY A 297 -27.08 11.66 -5.03
C GLY A 297 -27.14 10.69 -3.85
N CYS A 298 -26.83 11.18 -2.66
CA CYS A 298 -27.05 10.47 -1.41
C CYS A 298 -28.55 10.26 -1.18
N VAL A 299 -28.96 9.03 -0.88
CA VAL A 299 -30.38 8.72 -0.60
C VAL A 299 -30.94 9.48 0.61
N CYS A 300 -30.07 9.88 1.56
CA CYS A 300 -30.50 10.56 2.79
C CYS A 300 -30.67 12.08 2.63
N CYS A 301 -29.73 12.76 1.95
CA CYS A 301 -29.68 14.22 1.94
C CYS A 301 -29.69 14.84 0.53
N ASP A 302 -29.87 14.01 -0.50
CA ASP A 302 -29.88 14.35 -1.93
C ASP A 302 -28.61 15.08 -2.43
N THR A 303 -27.53 15.10 -1.65
CA THR A 303 -26.26 15.70 -2.06
C THR A 303 -25.65 14.90 -3.20
N LEU A 304 -25.19 15.56 -4.25
CA LEU A 304 -24.53 14.91 -5.38
C LEU A 304 -23.21 14.26 -4.94
N LEU A 305 -23.03 12.98 -5.27
CA LEU A 305 -21.85 12.20 -4.87
C LEU A 305 -21.03 11.76 -6.08
N PHE A 306 -21.68 11.21 -7.11
CA PHE A 306 -21.02 10.60 -8.25
C PHE A 306 -21.70 10.96 -9.58
N ASP A 307 -20.92 10.97 -10.66
CA ASP A 307 -21.43 11.09 -12.03
C ASP A 307 -21.41 9.73 -12.73
N SER A 308 -22.42 9.45 -13.55
CA SER A 308 -22.47 8.28 -14.43
C SER A 308 -21.24 8.14 -15.35
N GLY A 309 -20.60 9.25 -15.73
CA GLY A 309 -19.39 9.21 -16.56
C GLY A 309 -18.20 8.54 -15.88
N GLU A 310 -18.20 8.48 -14.54
CA GLU A 310 -17.18 7.81 -13.74
C GLU A 310 -17.61 6.40 -13.33
N LYS A 311 -18.82 5.95 -13.70
CA LYS A 311 -19.32 4.60 -13.39
C LYS A 311 -18.72 3.58 -14.34
N PHE A 312 -18.25 2.46 -13.80
CA PHE A 312 -17.72 1.35 -14.59
C PHE A 312 -18.17 0.00 -14.05
N ASP A 313 -18.12 -1.04 -14.89
CA ASP A 313 -18.37 -2.41 -14.46
C ASP A 313 -17.10 -2.99 -13.84
N SER A 314 -17.15 -3.26 -12.54
CA SER A 314 -16.05 -3.89 -11.80
C SER A 314 -16.24 -5.39 -11.60
N GLY A 315 -17.42 -5.94 -11.92
CA GLY A 315 -17.78 -7.32 -11.57
C GLY A 315 -17.91 -7.57 -10.06
N SER A 316 -17.86 -6.54 -9.20
CA SER A 316 -17.91 -6.70 -7.74
C SER A 316 -19.30 -7.06 -7.22
N GLY A 317 -20.36 -6.74 -7.98
CA GLY A 317 -21.75 -6.88 -7.56
C GLY A 317 -22.33 -5.65 -6.86
N TRP A 318 -21.61 -4.52 -6.84
CA TRP A 318 -22.09 -3.21 -6.36
C TRP A 318 -21.71 -2.08 -7.34
N PRO A 319 -22.47 -0.97 -7.38
CA PRO A 319 -22.10 0.22 -8.14
C PRO A 319 -20.65 0.66 -7.88
N SER A 320 -19.89 0.81 -8.96
CA SER A 320 -18.46 1.14 -8.89
C SER A 320 -18.17 2.42 -9.68
N PHE A 321 -17.47 3.36 -9.04
CA PHE A 321 -17.09 4.65 -9.63
C PHE A 321 -15.58 4.89 -9.54
N THR A 322 -15.01 5.65 -10.47
CA THR A 322 -13.59 6.01 -10.48
C THR A 322 -13.26 7.25 -9.67
N GLN A 323 -14.19 8.19 -9.53
CA GLN A 323 -14.02 9.48 -8.82
C GLN A 323 -15.35 9.97 -8.22
N PRO A 324 -15.30 10.71 -7.09
CA PRO A 324 -16.44 11.51 -6.64
C PRO A 324 -16.63 12.74 -7.55
N ILE A 325 -17.81 13.35 -7.50
CA ILE A 325 -18.12 14.54 -8.29
C ILE A 325 -17.30 15.76 -7.86
N GLU A 326 -16.98 15.86 -6.57
CA GLU A 326 -16.15 16.90 -5.95
C GLU A 326 -15.31 16.28 -4.83
N GLU A 327 -14.14 16.86 -4.55
CA GLU A 327 -13.20 16.36 -3.53
C GLU A 327 -13.81 16.29 -2.12
N ASN A 328 -14.73 17.20 -1.81
CA ASN A 328 -15.41 17.28 -0.51
C ASN A 328 -16.81 16.65 -0.51
N ALA A 329 -17.20 15.92 -1.55
CA ALA A 329 -18.53 15.28 -1.61
C ALA A 329 -18.64 14.08 -0.64
N VAL A 330 -17.53 13.36 -0.46
CA VAL A 330 -17.44 12.15 0.37
C VAL A 330 -16.36 12.31 1.42
N ALA A 331 -16.54 11.67 2.58
CA ALA A 331 -15.57 11.60 3.65
C ALA A 331 -14.95 10.21 3.77
N TYR A 332 -13.67 10.20 4.15
CA TYR A 332 -12.84 9.01 4.20
C TYR A 332 -12.50 8.66 5.65
N HIS A 333 -12.80 7.43 6.04
CA HIS A 333 -12.52 6.92 7.38
C HIS A 333 -11.75 5.62 7.28
N LYS A 334 -10.73 5.45 8.11
CA LYS A 334 -10.04 4.15 8.21
C LYS A 334 -10.98 3.12 8.81
N ASP A 335 -11.14 2.02 8.11
CA ASP A 335 -11.86 0.85 8.58
C ASP A 335 -10.86 -0.30 8.74
N ASN A 336 -10.59 -0.67 9.99
CA ASN A 336 -9.72 -1.80 10.36
C ASN A 336 -10.52 -3.05 10.74
N ALA A 337 -11.83 -3.08 10.47
CA ALA A 337 -12.67 -4.23 10.77
C ALA A 337 -12.23 -5.46 9.95
N PHE A 338 -12.42 -6.65 10.55
CA PHE A 338 -12.11 -7.94 9.93
C PHE A 338 -10.63 -8.14 9.53
N GLY A 339 -9.70 -7.42 10.15
CA GLY A 339 -8.25 -7.59 9.90
C GLY A 339 -7.77 -7.06 8.55
N MET A 340 -8.62 -6.34 7.82
CA MET A 340 -8.29 -5.69 6.55
C MET A 340 -8.20 -4.18 6.76
N VAL A 341 -7.22 -3.53 6.13
CA VAL A 341 -7.14 -2.06 6.08
C VAL A 341 -7.96 -1.59 4.89
N ARG A 342 -9.19 -1.17 5.14
CA ARG A 342 -10.08 -0.57 4.13
C ARG A 342 -10.29 0.91 4.46
N VAL A 343 -10.75 1.67 3.47
CA VAL A 343 -11.18 3.05 3.68
C VAL A 343 -12.68 3.11 3.46
N GLU A 344 -13.43 3.27 4.55
CA GLU A 344 -14.87 3.53 4.54
C GLU A 344 -15.12 4.90 3.91
N VAL A 345 -16.13 4.97 3.07
CA VAL A 345 -16.60 6.18 2.41
C VAL A 345 -17.98 6.52 2.94
N THR A 346 -18.14 7.73 3.46
CA THR A 346 -19.41 8.27 3.96
C THR A 346 -19.79 9.54 3.20
N CYS A 347 -21.06 9.93 3.23
CA CYS A 347 -21.48 11.22 2.69
C CYS A 347 -20.98 12.33 3.63
N ASN A 348 -20.13 13.23 3.11
CA ASN A 348 -19.53 14.28 3.91
C ASN A 348 -20.58 15.29 4.45
N THR A 349 -21.76 15.37 3.82
CA THR A 349 -22.85 16.28 4.22
C THR A 349 -23.72 15.75 5.37
N CYS A 350 -23.93 14.43 5.49
CA CYS A 350 -24.90 13.88 6.44
C CYS A 350 -24.45 12.60 7.17
N ASP A 351 -23.18 12.19 7.01
CA ASP A 351 -22.57 10.97 7.55
C ASP A 351 -23.28 9.67 7.17
N SER A 352 -24.02 9.64 6.07
CA SER A 352 -24.58 8.40 5.55
C SER A 352 -23.43 7.48 5.12
N HIS A 353 -23.40 6.25 5.61
CA HIS A 353 -22.52 5.21 5.09
C HIS A 353 -22.84 4.95 3.61
N LEU A 354 -21.79 4.93 2.78
CA LEU A 354 -21.91 4.69 1.34
C LEU A 354 -21.29 3.35 0.96
N GLY A 355 -20.07 3.08 1.42
CA GLY A 355 -19.34 1.85 1.11
C GLY A 355 -17.84 2.00 1.38
N HIS A 356 -17.01 1.53 0.45
CA HIS A 356 -15.54 1.55 0.59
C HIS A 356 -14.84 1.96 -0.71
N VAL A 357 -13.64 2.52 -0.58
CA VAL A 357 -12.76 2.81 -1.72
C VAL A 357 -11.53 1.91 -1.72
N PHE A 358 -11.14 1.44 -2.90
CA PHE A 358 -10.05 0.51 -3.15
C PHE A 358 -9.08 1.03 -4.23
N PRO A 359 -7.78 0.65 -4.19
CA PRO A 359 -6.78 1.05 -5.19
C PRO A 359 -6.74 0.15 -6.44
N ASP A 360 -7.80 -0.60 -6.72
CA ASP A 360 -7.89 -1.58 -7.82
C ASP A 360 -8.85 -1.14 -8.94
N GLY A 361 -9.05 0.18 -9.09
CA GLY A 361 -9.86 0.75 -10.15
C GLY A 361 -9.13 0.86 -11.49
N PRO A 362 -9.84 1.15 -12.58
CA PRO A 362 -9.25 1.38 -13.89
C PRO A 362 -8.44 2.69 -13.92
N ALA A 363 -7.52 2.79 -14.88
CA ALA A 363 -6.86 4.05 -15.20
C ALA A 363 -7.90 5.10 -15.66
N PRO A 364 -7.69 6.40 -15.41
CA PRO A 364 -6.45 7.04 -14.92
C PRO A 364 -6.31 7.18 -13.39
N SER A 365 -7.39 7.11 -12.62
CA SER A 365 -7.32 7.30 -11.16
C SER A 365 -6.76 6.09 -10.42
N GLY A 366 -6.99 4.88 -10.94
CA GLY A 366 -6.69 3.64 -10.24
C GLY A 366 -7.59 3.39 -9.02
N LEU A 367 -8.64 4.20 -8.84
CA LEU A 367 -9.54 4.11 -7.68
C LEU A 367 -10.84 3.44 -8.04
N ARG A 368 -11.34 2.61 -7.13
CA ARG A 368 -12.66 2.00 -7.20
C ARG A 368 -13.46 2.35 -5.95
N TYR A 369 -14.41 3.25 -6.11
CA TYR A 369 -15.44 3.55 -5.12
C TYR A 369 -16.54 2.51 -5.24
N CYS A 370 -16.53 1.51 -4.36
CA CYS A 370 -17.52 0.44 -4.30
C CYS A 370 -18.63 0.86 -3.33
N ILE A 371 -19.77 1.26 -3.87
CA ILE A 371 -20.83 1.94 -3.12
C ILE A 371 -22.09 1.08 -3.12
N ASN A 372 -22.76 0.96 -1.97
CA ASN A 372 -24.05 0.31 -1.88
C ASN A 372 -25.08 1.07 -2.75
N ALA A 373 -25.79 0.35 -3.60
CA ALA A 373 -26.84 0.92 -4.44
C ALA A 373 -27.96 1.56 -3.61
N LEU A 374 -28.34 0.94 -2.48
CA LEU A 374 -29.34 1.49 -1.57
C LEU A 374 -28.91 2.78 -0.86
N SER A 375 -27.61 3.12 -0.86
CA SER A 375 -27.12 4.42 -0.38
C SER A 375 -27.21 5.53 -1.44
N LEU A 376 -27.50 5.17 -2.69
CA LEU A 376 -27.54 6.08 -3.83
C LEU A 376 -28.95 6.25 -4.36
N LYS A 377 -29.20 7.43 -4.92
CA LYS A 377 -30.41 7.75 -5.67
C LYS A 377 -30.00 8.42 -6.97
N LYS A 378 -30.48 7.89 -8.10
CA LYS A 378 -30.29 8.54 -9.39
C LYS A 378 -31.14 9.81 -9.43
N ILE A 379 -30.50 10.96 -9.62
CA ILE A 379 -31.17 12.23 -9.84
C ILE A 379 -31.32 12.36 -11.36
N ALA A 380 -32.57 12.20 -11.83
CA ALA A 380 -32.91 12.42 -13.23
C ALA A 380 -32.66 13.89 -13.60
N LYS A 381 -32.20 14.10 -14.84
CA LYS A 381 -31.88 15.43 -15.37
C LYS A 381 -33.13 16.17 -15.81
#